data_AF-A0A3Q1J3V2-F1
#
_entry.id   AF-A0A3Q1J3V2-F1
#
_cell.length_a   1.000
_cell.length_b   1.000
_cell.length_c   1.000
_cell.angle_alpha   90.00
_cell.angle_beta   90.00
_cell.angle_gamma   90.00
#
_symmetry.space_group_name_H-M   'P 1'
#
loop_
_entity.id
_entity.type
_entity.pdbx_description
1 polymer ?
#
loop_
_entity_poly.entity_id
_entity_poly.type
_entity_poly.pdbx_seq_one_letter_code
_entity_poly.pdbx_strand_id
1 'polypeptide(L)'
;FTDFTPPLNTKIVGGQVASPGSWPWQVSLQISGSHFCGGSLINNQWVMTAAHCFGSSVTVVLGLQTQSGSNPNSQSRKIAKGIMHPSYNSQTNDNDIYLLQLASPVTFTNYILPICLAASGSTFYNGTNSWVTGWGTTSSGSLYPDDDLREVEVPIVGNRQCNCDYGVGSITNNMMCAGLSAGGKDSCQGDSGGPMVSKQGSYWIQSGIVSFGDGCALPNFPGIYTRVSQYQSWINSMISSNQPGFITFTSTGTDGDLSVTCAGLPPPPTTAPQRKFLPCSPVVCGQAPMNTRILGGNSTAGMWPWMVSLQRSGSHVCGGTLVAVDYVLSDANCFSSSSRPSDWTAVLGRLKQNGSNPFEVTLNVTNITLSNLTGSNVALLHLGSQPTLSNYIQPICLDNGQTFTVGSTCWAAGWSSGRGGVEEVLQETQTTVVDCGNLTTSSSICTGSFTLDQVNKHIITITLKLLILYIILLILY
;
A
#
# COMPACT_ATOMS: atom_id res chain seq x y z
N PHE A 1 35.87 -11.36 47.25
CA PHE A 1 35.33 -11.80 45.96
C PHE A 1 33.93 -12.35 46.17
N THR A 2 32.92 -11.51 46.01
CA THR A 2 31.50 -11.88 46.03
C THR A 2 30.81 -10.90 45.09
N ASP A 3 30.59 -11.34 43.85
CA ASP A 3 30.03 -10.50 42.80
C ASP A 3 28.52 -10.45 42.95
N PHE A 4 27.98 -9.27 43.26
CA PHE A 4 26.54 -9.01 43.34
C PHE A 4 26.15 -8.18 42.12
N THR A 5 25.78 -8.86 41.03
CA THR A 5 25.10 -8.22 39.90
C THR A 5 23.59 -8.33 40.12
N PRO A 6 22.86 -7.22 40.35
CA PRO A 6 21.40 -7.26 40.43
C PRO A 6 20.79 -7.55 39.04
N PRO A 7 19.64 -8.23 38.97
CA PRO A 7 18.94 -8.42 37.71
C PRO A 7 18.51 -7.07 37.11
N LEU A 8 18.84 -6.85 35.85
CA LEU A 8 18.55 -5.60 35.12
C LEU A 8 17.05 -5.50 34.80
N ASN A 9 16.33 -4.70 35.58
CA ASN A 9 14.95 -4.30 35.26
C ASN A 9 14.92 -3.48 33.97
N THR A 10 14.17 -3.96 32.98
CA THR A 10 13.94 -3.29 31.70
C THR A 10 12.45 -3.36 31.33
N LYS A 11 12.02 -2.42 30.48
CA LYS A 11 10.70 -1.73 30.53
C LYS A 11 10.14 -1.54 29.10
N ILE A 12 8.80 -1.43 28.96
CA ILE A 12 7.99 -2.47 28.27
C ILE A 12 8.25 -3.82 28.95
N VAL A 13 7.25 -4.68 29.19
CA VAL A 13 7.54 -5.90 29.97
C VAL A 13 8.57 -6.73 29.18
N GLY A 14 9.76 -6.96 29.76
CA GLY A 14 10.88 -7.62 29.09
C GLY A 14 11.44 -6.94 27.82
N GLY A 15 11.16 -5.65 27.62
CA GLY A 15 11.65 -4.81 26.50
C GLY A 15 12.84 -3.91 26.89
N GLN A 16 13.46 -3.26 25.90
CA GLN A 16 14.66 -2.42 26.06
C GLN A 16 14.45 -0.97 25.58
N VAL A 17 15.39 -0.05 25.87
CA VAL A 17 15.34 1.31 25.30
C VAL A 17 15.59 1.23 23.80
N ALA A 18 14.69 1.82 23.02
CA ALA A 18 14.87 1.95 21.57
C ALA A 18 15.91 3.03 21.25
N SER A 19 16.81 2.78 20.30
CA SER A 19 17.78 3.79 19.86
C SER A 19 17.09 4.90 19.06
N PRO A 20 17.47 6.19 19.24
CA PRO A 20 16.82 7.31 18.56
C PRO A 20 16.73 7.14 17.03
N GLY A 21 15.51 7.22 16.49
CA GLY A 21 15.24 7.07 15.06
C GLY A 21 15.12 5.63 14.56
N SER A 22 15.20 4.61 15.41
CA SER A 22 15.01 3.20 15.01
C SER A 22 13.58 2.89 14.55
N TRP A 23 12.61 3.62 15.09
CA TRP A 23 11.17 3.47 14.82
C TRP A 23 10.58 4.81 14.33
N PRO A 24 11.01 5.32 13.16
CA PRO A 24 10.73 6.69 12.71
C PRO A 24 9.24 6.93 12.34
N TRP A 25 8.41 5.89 12.35
CA TRP A 25 6.96 5.98 12.21
C TRP A 25 6.22 6.10 13.54
N GLN A 26 6.89 5.93 14.67
CA GLN A 26 6.25 5.96 15.99
C GLN A 26 5.63 7.33 16.26
N VAL A 27 4.37 7.32 16.70
CA VAL A 27 3.63 8.52 17.09
C VAL A 27 3.26 8.44 18.57
N SER A 28 3.39 9.57 19.25
CA SER A 28 2.78 9.82 20.56
C SER A 28 1.50 10.64 20.36
N LEU A 29 0.35 10.11 20.77
CA LEU A 29 -0.88 10.86 20.89
C LEU A 29 -0.95 11.48 22.29
N GLN A 30 -1.12 12.80 22.34
CA GLN A 30 -1.08 13.56 23.58
C GLN A 30 -2.36 14.37 23.81
N ILE A 31 -2.82 14.43 25.07
CA ILE A 31 -3.86 15.35 25.55
C ILE A 31 -3.20 16.25 26.60
N SER A 32 -3.34 17.57 26.45
CA SER A 32 -2.70 18.56 27.33
C SER A 32 -1.19 18.38 27.53
N GLY A 33 -0.50 17.82 26.53
CA GLY A 33 0.94 17.51 26.56
C GLY A 33 1.31 16.17 27.22
N SER A 34 0.35 15.44 27.81
CA SER A 34 0.56 14.09 28.33
C SER A 34 0.26 13.04 27.27
N HIS A 35 1.18 12.09 27.09
CA HIS A 35 0.93 10.87 26.31
C HIS A 35 -0.21 10.04 26.93
N PHE A 36 -1.00 9.40 26.08
CA PHE A 36 -2.06 8.47 26.49
C PHE A 36 -2.25 7.27 25.55
N CYS A 37 -1.86 7.41 24.27
CA CYS A 37 -1.88 6.34 23.28
C CYS A 37 -0.72 6.51 22.28
N GLY A 38 -0.30 5.40 21.69
CA GLY A 38 0.57 5.35 20.52
C GLY A 38 -0.16 5.56 19.19
N GLY A 39 0.63 5.57 18.13
CA GLY A 39 0.16 5.60 16.74
C GLY A 39 1.29 5.30 15.77
N SER A 40 0.96 5.30 14.49
CA SER A 40 1.88 4.99 13.39
C SER A 40 1.68 5.96 12.24
N LEU A 41 2.75 6.62 11.77
CA LEU A 41 2.74 7.44 10.56
C LEU A 41 2.68 6.54 9.33
N ILE A 42 1.66 6.68 8.48
CA ILE A 42 1.43 5.78 7.33
C ILE A 42 1.64 6.45 5.96
N ASN A 43 1.65 7.78 5.91
CA ASN A 43 2.13 8.61 4.79
C ASN A 43 2.57 9.98 5.35
N ASN A 44 2.67 11.05 4.55
CA ASN A 44 3.09 12.37 5.05
C ASN A 44 2.01 13.15 5.84
N GLN A 45 0.75 12.72 5.88
CA GLN A 45 -0.36 13.48 6.49
C GLN A 45 -1.38 12.59 7.21
N TRP A 46 -1.12 11.30 7.38
CA TRP A 46 -2.04 10.36 8.02
C TRP A 46 -1.33 9.49 9.04
N VAL A 47 -2.00 9.32 10.18
CA VAL A 47 -1.61 8.44 11.28
C VAL A 47 -2.68 7.38 11.48
N MET A 48 -2.26 6.14 11.73
CA MET A 48 -3.13 5.03 12.12
C MET A 48 -2.92 4.71 13.60
N THR A 49 -4.02 4.49 14.32
CA THR A 49 -4.07 4.18 15.75
C THR A 49 -5.32 3.34 16.05
N ALA A 50 -5.60 3.04 17.32
CA ALA A 50 -6.78 2.31 17.76
C ALA A 50 -8.03 3.22 17.85
N ALA A 51 -9.22 2.66 17.69
CA ALA A 51 -10.50 3.37 17.86
C ALA A 51 -10.79 3.71 19.33
N HIS A 52 -10.39 2.85 20.27
CA HIS A 52 -10.50 3.15 21.69
C HIS A 52 -9.62 4.34 22.15
N CYS A 53 -8.60 4.71 21.37
CA CYS A 53 -7.78 5.93 21.58
C CYS A 53 -8.45 7.23 21.11
N PHE A 54 -9.76 7.22 20.81
CA PHE A 54 -10.51 8.43 20.51
C PHE A 54 -10.51 9.41 21.68
N GLY A 55 -10.17 10.67 21.42
CA GLY A 55 -10.22 11.75 22.40
C GLY A 55 -10.40 13.12 21.75
N SER A 56 -10.94 14.07 22.53
CA SER A 56 -10.98 15.49 22.15
C SER A 56 -9.62 16.16 22.35
N SER A 57 -9.30 17.17 21.56
CA SER A 57 -8.08 18.00 21.70
C SER A 57 -6.75 17.23 21.60
N VAL A 58 -6.75 16.06 20.95
CA VAL A 58 -5.54 15.25 20.74
C VAL A 58 -4.55 15.96 19.83
N THR A 59 -3.29 15.98 20.24
CA THR A 59 -2.12 16.41 19.44
C THR A 59 -1.30 15.19 19.05
N VAL A 60 -0.89 15.13 17.78
CA VAL A 60 0.01 14.11 17.24
C VAL A 60 1.44 14.62 17.38
N VAL A 61 2.32 13.84 18.00
CA VAL A 61 3.76 14.15 18.12
C VAL A 61 4.58 13.03 17.48
N LEU A 62 5.48 13.39 16.57
CA LEU A 62 6.32 12.49 15.78
C LEU A 62 7.80 12.81 16.02
N GLY A 63 8.70 11.85 15.78
CA GLY A 63 10.15 12.06 15.98
C GLY A 63 10.55 12.29 17.44
N LEU A 64 9.70 11.83 18.36
CA LEU A 64 9.90 11.89 19.80
C LEU A 64 10.76 10.69 20.25
N GLN A 65 11.71 10.92 21.15
CA GLN A 65 12.45 9.88 21.85
C GLN A 65 11.98 9.77 23.30
N THR A 66 11.93 10.91 24.01
CA THR A 66 11.54 10.98 25.42
C THR A 66 10.25 11.77 25.61
N GLN A 67 9.41 11.42 26.58
CA GLN A 67 8.20 12.19 26.92
C GLN A 67 8.53 13.54 27.58
N SER A 68 9.68 13.63 28.26
CA SER A 68 10.20 14.80 28.94
C SER A 68 11.50 15.32 28.30
N GLY A 69 11.88 16.56 28.60
CA GLY A 69 13.16 17.12 28.16
C GLY A 69 13.23 17.51 26.68
N SER A 70 14.45 17.58 26.14
CA SER A 70 14.74 18.13 24.82
C SER A 70 14.63 17.08 23.71
N ASN A 71 13.68 17.25 22.80
CA ASN A 71 13.49 16.39 21.62
C ASN A 71 13.68 17.20 20.33
N PRO A 72 14.92 17.44 19.85
CA PRO A 72 15.20 18.35 18.73
C PRO A 72 14.65 17.87 17.39
N ASN A 73 14.35 16.57 17.25
CA ASN A 73 13.76 15.98 16.05
C ASN A 73 12.22 15.95 16.08
N SER A 74 11.60 16.36 17.20
CA SER A 74 10.16 16.22 17.38
C SER A 74 9.37 17.22 16.54
N GLN A 75 8.22 16.77 16.02
CA GLN A 75 7.26 17.61 15.32
C GLN A 75 5.87 17.34 15.84
N SER A 76 5.17 18.39 16.28
CA SER A 76 3.77 18.32 16.66
C SER A 76 2.85 18.70 15.50
N ARG A 77 1.68 18.06 15.41
CA ARG A 77 0.61 18.36 14.46
C ARG A 77 -0.75 18.28 15.15
N LYS A 78 -1.64 19.22 14.81
CA LYS A 78 -3.07 19.11 15.13
C LYS A 78 -3.73 18.11 14.18
N ILE A 79 -4.82 17.51 14.61
CA ILE A 79 -5.68 16.67 13.77
C ILE A 79 -6.69 17.58 13.04
N ALA A 80 -6.85 17.40 11.73
CA ALA A 80 -7.92 18.03 10.94
C ALA A 80 -9.16 17.14 10.84
N LYS A 81 -8.99 15.82 10.76
CA LYS A 81 -10.08 14.85 10.62
C LYS A 81 -9.71 13.54 11.30
N GLY A 82 -10.66 12.96 12.04
CA GLY A 82 -10.59 11.58 12.50
C GLY A 82 -11.62 10.73 11.77
N ILE A 83 -11.28 9.48 11.42
CA ILE A 83 -12.15 8.51 10.76
C ILE A 83 -12.07 7.18 11.50
N MET A 84 -13.02 6.95 12.41
CA MET A 84 -13.17 5.69 13.14
C MET A 84 -13.77 4.63 12.22
N HIS A 85 -13.38 3.36 12.39
CA HIS A 85 -14.02 2.29 11.64
C HIS A 85 -15.52 2.22 11.96
N PRO A 86 -16.42 2.23 10.97
CA PRO A 86 -17.87 2.32 11.21
C PRO A 86 -18.45 1.07 11.92
N SER A 87 -17.71 -0.04 11.91
CA SER A 87 -18.06 -1.29 12.60
C SER A 87 -17.28 -1.50 13.91
N TYR A 88 -16.60 -0.47 14.44
CA TYR A 88 -15.94 -0.57 15.74
C TYR A 88 -16.95 -0.91 16.85
N ASN A 89 -16.66 -1.96 17.63
CA ASN A 89 -17.48 -2.39 18.74
C ASN A 89 -16.69 -2.29 20.06
N SER A 90 -17.01 -1.27 20.87
CA SER A 90 -16.34 -1.03 22.16
C SER A 90 -16.65 -2.05 23.26
N GLN A 91 -17.53 -3.03 23.03
CA GLN A 91 -17.77 -4.13 23.97
C GLN A 91 -16.83 -5.33 23.71
N THR A 92 -16.38 -5.50 22.46
CA THR A 92 -15.54 -6.63 22.05
C THR A 92 -14.17 -6.20 21.51
N ASN A 93 -13.93 -4.89 21.38
CA ASN A 93 -12.80 -4.28 20.66
C ASN A 93 -12.64 -4.79 19.22
N ASP A 94 -13.72 -5.27 18.59
CA ASP A 94 -13.67 -5.68 17.18
C ASP A 94 -13.68 -4.44 16.28
N ASN A 95 -12.87 -4.47 15.21
CA ASN A 95 -12.61 -3.33 14.33
C ASN A 95 -12.01 -2.09 15.04
N ASP A 96 -11.14 -2.31 16.03
CA ASP A 96 -10.45 -1.26 16.79
C ASP A 96 -9.32 -0.59 15.96
N ILE A 97 -9.72 0.25 15.01
CA ILE A 97 -8.83 1.02 14.12
C ILE A 97 -9.39 2.43 13.85
N TYR A 98 -8.48 3.41 13.85
CA TYR A 98 -8.79 4.84 13.69
C TYR A 98 -7.73 5.51 12.80
N LEU A 99 -8.18 6.27 11.80
CA LEU A 99 -7.31 7.07 10.94
C LEU A 99 -7.40 8.55 11.32
N LEU A 100 -6.25 9.19 11.49
CA LEU A 100 -6.10 10.59 11.87
C LEU A 100 -5.40 11.36 10.75
N GLN A 101 -6.12 12.28 10.10
CA GLN A 101 -5.54 13.22 9.14
C GLN A 101 -4.93 14.41 9.88
N LEU A 102 -3.65 14.67 9.61
CA LEU A 102 -2.92 15.81 10.16
C LEU A 102 -3.37 17.11 9.48
N ALA A 103 -3.44 18.20 10.25
CA ALA A 103 -3.83 19.52 9.75
C ALA A 103 -2.81 20.16 8.80
N SER A 104 -1.57 19.67 8.82
CA SER A 104 -0.56 19.94 7.81
C SER A 104 0.38 18.73 7.70
N PRO A 105 0.96 18.47 6.52
CA PRO A 105 1.87 17.34 6.35
C PRO A 105 3.15 17.47 7.19
N VAL A 106 3.82 16.35 7.39
CA VAL A 106 5.16 16.28 7.98
C VAL A 106 6.23 16.20 6.89
N THR A 107 7.36 16.86 7.13
CA THR A 107 8.56 16.68 6.31
C THR A 107 9.29 15.44 6.81
N PHE A 108 9.61 14.52 5.90
CA PHE A 108 10.34 13.30 6.22
C PHE A 108 11.79 13.59 6.62
N THR A 109 12.27 12.87 7.63
CA THR A 109 13.64 12.96 8.18
C THR A 109 14.09 11.56 8.62
N ASN A 110 15.33 11.40 9.06
CA ASN A 110 15.80 10.13 9.65
C ASN A 110 15.04 9.70 10.93
N TYR A 111 14.20 10.57 11.49
CA TYR A 111 13.40 10.33 12.71
C TYR A 111 11.88 10.36 12.44
N ILE A 112 11.46 10.70 11.22
CA ILE A 112 10.05 10.83 10.82
C ILE A 112 9.91 10.24 9.41
N LEU A 113 9.50 8.98 9.32
CA LEU A 113 9.26 8.24 8.08
C LEU A 113 7.99 7.39 8.22
N PRO A 114 7.23 7.17 7.14
CA PRO A 114 6.03 6.33 7.20
C PRO A 114 6.39 4.83 7.24
N ILE A 115 5.55 4.03 7.88
CA ILE A 115 5.62 2.56 7.84
C ILE A 115 4.83 2.00 6.66
N CYS A 116 5.27 0.87 6.10
CA CYS A 116 4.46 0.10 5.15
C CYS A 116 3.41 -0.73 5.89
N LEU A 117 2.20 -0.81 5.37
CA LEU A 117 1.11 -1.57 5.95
C LEU A 117 1.06 -3.00 5.40
N ALA A 118 0.63 -3.97 6.22
CA ALA A 118 0.39 -5.33 5.75
C ALA A 118 -0.72 -5.34 4.69
N ALA A 119 -0.42 -5.81 3.49
CA ALA A 119 -1.41 -5.95 2.42
C ALA A 119 -2.42 -7.06 2.75
N SER A 120 -3.60 -6.98 2.13
CA SER A 120 -4.59 -8.05 2.15
C SER A 120 -3.99 -9.36 1.62
N GLY A 121 -4.33 -10.48 2.25
CA GLY A 121 -3.70 -11.77 1.99
C GLY A 121 -2.33 -11.98 2.64
N SER A 122 -1.78 -11.01 3.39
CA SER A 122 -0.59 -11.24 4.21
C SER A 122 -0.82 -12.36 5.23
N THR A 123 0.18 -13.23 5.39
CA THR A 123 0.13 -14.39 6.30
C THR A 123 1.16 -14.24 7.40
N PHE A 124 0.72 -14.26 8.65
CA PHE A 124 1.57 -14.20 9.84
C PHE A 124 1.35 -15.48 10.65
N TYR A 125 2.19 -16.49 10.43
CA TYR A 125 2.08 -17.80 11.10
C TYR A 125 2.58 -17.74 12.54
N ASN A 126 2.15 -18.71 13.35
CA ASN A 126 2.60 -18.87 14.73
C ASN A 126 4.14 -18.91 14.82
N GLY A 127 4.72 -18.11 15.72
CA GLY A 127 6.17 -17.95 15.87
C GLY A 127 6.81 -16.87 14.99
N THR A 128 6.05 -16.11 14.18
CA THR A 128 6.60 -15.00 13.39
C THR A 128 7.08 -13.88 14.33
N ASN A 129 8.38 -13.57 14.34
CA ASN A 129 8.93 -12.47 15.15
C ASN A 129 8.34 -11.11 14.71
N SER A 130 7.85 -10.34 15.68
CA SER A 130 7.31 -9.00 15.51
C SER A 130 7.81 -8.10 16.63
N TRP A 131 7.83 -6.80 16.39
CA TRP A 131 8.32 -5.77 17.31
C TRP A 131 7.19 -4.83 17.68
N VAL A 132 7.12 -4.47 18.96
CA VAL A 132 6.13 -3.53 19.52
C VAL A 132 6.86 -2.42 20.25
N THR A 133 6.38 -1.19 20.08
CA THR A 133 7.08 0.02 20.51
C THR A 133 6.15 1.06 21.12
N GLY A 134 6.60 1.71 22.20
CA GLY A 134 5.82 2.74 22.88
C GLY A 134 6.43 3.26 24.18
N TRP A 135 5.64 4.03 24.92
CA TRP A 135 5.99 4.68 26.19
C TRP A 135 5.04 4.24 27.32
N GLY A 136 4.35 3.11 27.14
CA GLY A 136 3.39 2.60 28.09
C GLY A 136 3.99 2.25 29.45
N THR A 137 3.10 1.85 30.35
CA THR A 137 3.45 1.33 31.66
C THR A 137 4.28 0.05 31.51
N THR A 138 4.98 -0.30 32.59
CA THR A 138 6.03 -1.33 32.56
C THR A 138 5.67 -2.56 33.40
N SER A 139 4.49 -2.48 34.02
CA SER A 139 3.76 -3.51 34.72
C SER A 139 2.29 -3.07 34.78
N SER A 140 1.37 -4.03 34.79
CA SER A 140 -0.06 -3.74 34.87
C SER A 140 -0.39 -2.91 36.12
N GLY A 141 -1.06 -1.78 35.94
CA GLY A 141 -1.46 -0.89 37.04
C GLY A 141 -0.37 0.05 37.58
N SER A 142 0.80 0.15 36.95
CA SER A 142 1.78 1.21 37.28
C SER A 142 1.20 2.60 36.95
N LEU A 143 1.45 3.58 37.82
CA LEU A 143 1.09 4.99 37.61
C LEU A 143 2.18 5.80 36.88
N TYR A 144 3.32 5.16 36.59
CA TYR A 144 4.48 5.81 35.98
C TYR A 144 4.73 5.20 34.58
N PRO A 145 4.26 5.85 33.50
CA PRO A 145 4.68 5.53 32.14
C PRO A 145 6.18 5.83 31.98
N ASP A 146 6.78 5.27 30.94
CA ASP A 146 8.22 5.42 30.71
C ASP A 146 8.57 6.72 29.96
N ASP A 147 9.70 7.32 30.33
CA ASP A 147 10.17 8.54 29.67
C ASP A 147 10.75 8.22 28.29
N ASP A 148 11.71 7.27 28.21
CA ASP A 148 12.29 6.80 26.95
C ASP A 148 11.36 5.91 26.13
N LEU A 149 11.43 6.02 24.80
CA LEU A 149 10.81 5.08 23.87
C LEU A 149 11.39 3.68 24.08
N ARG A 150 10.51 2.68 24.18
CA ARG A 150 10.85 1.28 24.37
C ARG A 150 10.51 0.42 23.17
N GLU A 151 11.18 -0.72 23.08
CA GLU A 151 10.97 -1.76 22.07
C GLU A 151 11.00 -3.16 22.70
N VAL A 152 10.14 -4.07 22.20
CA VAL A 152 10.20 -5.48 22.54
C VAL A 152 9.93 -6.35 21.32
N GLU A 153 10.69 -7.45 21.20
CA GLU A 153 10.39 -8.51 20.25
C GLU A 153 9.46 -9.57 20.89
N VAL A 154 8.33 -9.83 20.24
CA VAL A 154 7.32 -10.83 20.60
C VAL A 154 6.98 -11.71 19.38
N PRO A 155 6.82 -13.03 19.53
CA PRO A 155 6.35 -13.87 18.45
C PRO A 155 4.83 -13.75 18.30
N ILE A 156 4.34 -13.86 17.06
CA ILE A 156 2.91 -14.02 16.79
C ILE A 156 2.41 -15.33 17.39
N VAL A 157 1.29 -15.27 18.11
CA VAL A 157 0.50 -16.42 18.56
C VAL A 157 -0.67 -16.58 17.58
N GLY A 158 -0.84 -17.80 17.06
CA GLY A 158 -1.92 -18.10 16.13
C GLY A 158 -3.32 -17.92 16.72
N ASN A 159 -4.32 -17.61 15.88
CA ASN A 159 -5.66 -17.27 16.35
C ASN A 159 -6.42 -18.47 16.95
N ARG A 160 -6.07 -19.72 16.61
CA ARG A 160 -6.64 -20.90 17.26
C ARG A 160 -6.08 -21.07 18.66
N GLN A 161 -4.77 -20.96 18.85
CA GLN A 161 -4.16 -20.93 20.19
C GLN A 161 -4.72 -19.79 21.03
N CYS A 162 -4.76 -18.56 20.49
CA CYS A 162 -5.27 -17.41 21.22
C CYS A 162 -6.78 -17.53 21.59
N ASN A 163 -7.60 -18.20 20.77
CA ASN A 163 -8.97 -18.57 21.15
C ASN A 163 -9.04 -19.66 22.24
N CYS A 164 -8.06 -20.56 22.32
CA CYS A 164 -7.98 -21.51 23.43
C CYS A 164 -7.59 -20.83 24.75
N ASP A 165 -6.72 -19.82 24.66
CA ASP A 165 -6.22 -19.03 25.78
C ASP A 165 -7.31 -18.10 26.36
N TYR A 166 -7.99 -17.32 25.50
CA TYR A 166 -9.02 -16.34 25.89
C TYR A 166 -10.47 -16.87 25.87
N GLY A 167 -10.65 -18.17 25.61
CA GLY A 167 -11.97 -18.78 25.41
C GLY A 167 -12.49 -18.60 23.97
N VAL A 168 -13.10 -19.67 23.44
CA VAL A 168 -13.44 -19.73 22.02
C VAL A 168 -14.59 -18.79 21.67
N GLY A 169 -14.34 -17.91 20.70
CA GLY A 169 -15.27 -16.86 20.27
C GLY A 169 -14.82 -15.46 20.69
N SER A 170 -13.85 -15.34 21.60
CA SER A 170 -13.29 -14.06 22.05
C SER A 170 -12.42 -13.39 20.98
N ILE A 171 -11.73 -14.17 20.13
CA ILE A 171 -10.75 -13.64 19.15
C ILE A 171 -11.26 -13.80 17.72
N THR A 172 -11.54 -12.67 17.06
CA THR A 172 -12.08 -12.61 15.69
C THR A 172 -10.98 -12.70 14.61
N ASN A 173 -11.36 -12.84 13.33
CA ASN A 173 -10.41 -12.78 12.20
C ASN A 173 -9.81 -11.37 11.98
N ASN A 174 -10.43 -10.35 12.58
CA ASN A 174 -9.98 -8.96 12.58
C ASN A 174 -8.89 -8.70 13.64
N MET A 175 -8.64 -9.68 14.50
CA MET A 175 -7.64 -9.67 15.56
C MET A 175 -6.47 -10.60 15.24
N MET A 176 -5.34 -10.36 15.90
CA MET A 176 -4.18 -11.23 15.96
C MET A 176 -3.52 -11.10 17.34
N CYS A 177 -2.81 -12.13 17.77
CA CYS A 177 -2.19 -12.15 19.09
C CYS A 177 -0.67 -12.24 18.99
N ALA A 178 0.05 -11.69 19.97
CA ALA A 178 1.50 -11.81 20.06
C ALA A 178 1.97 -11.78 21.51
N GLY A 179 2.98 -12.58 21.84
CA GLY A 179 3.49 -12.73 23.20
C GLY A 179 4.15 -14.08 23.43
N LEU A 180 4.78 -14.25 24.58
CA LEU A 180 5.34 -15.53 25.02
C LEU A 180 4.32 -16.28 25.86
N SER A 181 4.16 -17.59 25.66
CA SER A 181 3.32 -18.44 26.53
C SER A 181 3.78 -18.43 28.00
N ALA A 182 5.09 -18.28 28.23
CA ALA A 182 5.65 -18.09 29.57
C ALA A 182 5.35 -16.71 30.19
N GLY A 183 4.70 -15.79 29.45
CA GLY A 183 4.55 -14.39 29.84
C GLY A 183 5.88 -13.62 29.80
N GLY A 184 5.95 -12.52 30.55
CA GLY A 184 7.17 -11.73 30.72
C GLY A 184 7.60 -10.86 29.53
N LYS A 185 6.90 -10.92 28.38
CA LYS A 185 7.01 -9.97 27.28
C LYS A 185 5.66 -9.58 26.69
N ASP A 186 5.34 -8.28 26.71
CA ASP A 186 4.11 -7.72 26.13
C ASP A 186 4.13 -6.17 26.11
N SER A 187 3.25 -5.60 25.29
CA SER A 187 2.74 -4.23 25.41
C SER A 187 1.96 -4.00 26.71
N CYS A 188 1.73 -2.74 27.10
CA CYS A 188 0.98 -2.42 28.32
C CYS A 188 0.24 -1.06 28.20
N GLN A 189 -0.30 -0.55 29.33
CA GLN A 189 -1.19 0.63 29.29
C GLN A 189 -0.46 1.88 28.77
N GLY A 190 -0.98 2.48 27.70
CA GLY A 190 -0.35 3.63 27.01
C GLY A 190 0.27 3.27 25.67
N ASP A 191 0.66 2.01 25.45
CA ASP A 191 1.11 1.54 24.13
C ASP A 191 -0.06 1.35 23.16
N SER A 192 -1.30 1.30 23.67
CA SER A 192 -2.57 1.34 22.95
C SER A 192 -2.53 2.20 21.69
N GLY A 193 -2.94 1.66 20.54
CA GLY A 193 -2.87 2.33 19.25
C GLY A 193 -1.48 2.38 18.60
N GLY A 194 -0.43 2.01 19.32
CA GLY A 194 0.92 1.86 18.78
C GLY A 194 1.05 0.71 17.78
N PRO A 195 2.13 0.68 16.99
CA PRO A 195 2.33 -0.32 15.96
C PRO A 195 2.90 -1.63 16.51
N MET A 196 2.41 -2.75 15.97
CA MET A 196 3.18 -4.00 15.90
C MET A 196 3.70 -4.18 14.48
N VAL A 197 5.01 -4.34 14.32
CA VAL A 197 5.68 -4.44 13.02
C VAL A 197 6.47 -5.74 12.86
N SER A 198 6.40 -6.35 11.69
CA SER A 198 7.15 -7.55 11.32
C SER A 198 8.11 -7.20 10.18
N LYS A 199 9.29 -7.82 10.13
CA LYS A 199 10.31 -7.54 9.11
C LYS A 199 10.34 -8.62 8.03
N GLN A 200 10.32 -8.24 6.76
CA GLN A 200 10.50 -9.16 5.64
C GLN A 200 11.52 -8.58 4.65
N GLY A 201 12.70 -9.21 4.57
CA GLY A 201 13.83 -8.69 3.81
C GLY A 201 14.29 -7.32 4.33
N SER A 202 14.32 -6.33 3.44
CA SER A 202 14.63 -4.93 3.77
C SER A 202 13.46 -4.13 4.35
N TYR A 203 12.23 -4.66 4.31
CA TYR A 203 11.01 -3.91 4.64
C TYR A 203 10.53 -4.20 6.06
N TRP A 204 10.14 -3.13 6.75
CA TRP A 204 9.31 -3.19 7.95
C TRP A 204 7.85 -3.03 7.54
N ILE A 205 6.98 -3.88 8.09
CA ILE A 205 5.57 -3.98 7.69
C ILE A 205 4.72 -3.99 8.97
N GLN A 206 3.80 -3.05 9.13
CA GLN A 206 2.89 -3.03 10.26
C GLN A 206 1.84 -4.14 10.10
N SER A 207 1.97 -5.16 10.94
CA SER A 207 1.09 -6.32 10.99
C SER A 207 -0.12 -6.06 11.91
N GLY A 208 0.10 -5.33 13.01
CA GLY A 208 -0.93 -5.06 14.02
C GLY A 208 -0.95 -3.63 14.57
N ILE A 209 -2.01 -3.34 15.32
CA ILE A 209 -2.18 -2.14 16.17
C ILE A 209 -2.44 -2.64 17.58
N VAL A 210 -1.70 -2.16 18.59
CA VAL A 210 -1.91 -2.52 20.01
C VAL A 210 -3.36 -2.19 20.41
N SER A 211 -4.12 -3.17 20.90
CA SER A 211 -5.55 -3.01 21.19
C SER A 211 -5.89 -3.29 22.66
N PHE A 212 -5.79 -4.53 23.13
CA PHE A 212 -6.11 -4.91 24.51
C PHE A 212 -5.40 -6.20 24.96
N GLY A 213 -5.58 -6.60 26.22
CA GLY A 213 -5.08 -7.86 26.78
C GLY A 213 -5.54 -8.04 28.22
N ASP A 214 -5.42 -9.26 28.75
CA ASP A 214 -5.68 -9.54 30.17
C ASP A 214 -4.43 -9.25 31.01
N GLY A 215 -4.39 -8.06 31.60
CA GLY A 215 -3.20 -7.53 32.25
C GLY A 215 -2.13 -7.11 31.23
N CYS A 216 -0.86 -7.35 31.56
CA CYS A 216 0.26 -7.21 30.62
C CYS A 216 1.22 -8.37 30.86
N ALA A 217 1.59 -9.09 29.80
CA ALA A 217 2.59 -10.17 29.83
C ALA A 217 2.28 -11.31 30.81
N LEU A 218 1.00 -11.62 31.05
CA LEU A 218 0.61 -12.78 31.85
C LEU A 218 0.90 -14.10 31.11
N PRO A 219 1.32 -15.18 31.80
CA PRO A 219 1.52 -16.48 31.16
C PRO A 219 0.24 -16.99 30.49
N ASN A 220 0.37 -17.42 29.24
CA ASN A 220 -0.71 -17.86 28.34
C ASN A 220 -1.77 -16.80 27.99
N PHE A 221 -1.57 -15.52 28.31
CA PHE A 221 -2.47 -14.43 27.83
C PHE A 221 -1.64 -13.46 26.96
N PRO A 222 -1.43 -13.78 25.68
CA PRO A 222 -0.73 -12.88 24.75
C PRO A 222 -1.53 -11.59 24.54
N GLY A 223 -0.83 -10.48 24.27
CA GLY A 223 -1.46 -9.23 23.87
C GLY A 223 -2.28 -9.39 22.58
N ILE A 224 -3.37 -8.64 22.45
CA ILE A 224 -4.29 -8.69 21.32
C ILE A 224 -4.19 -7.39 20.51
N TYR A 225 -4.09 -7.56 19.19
CA TYR A 225 -3.79 -6.52 18.23
C TYR A 225 -4.82 -6.52 17.11
N THR A 226 -5.23 -5.35 16.62
CA THR A 226 -6.05 -5.23 15.41
C THR A 226 -5.22 -5.61 14.19
N ARG A 227 -5.67 -6.60 13.41
CA ARG A 227 -4.94 -7.19 12.27
C ARG A 227 -5.03 -6.29 11.03
N VAL A 228 -3.97 -5.51 10.78
CA VAL A 228 -3.92 -4.48 9.72
C VAL A 228 -4.30 -5.01 8.32
N SER A 229 -3.92 -6.24 8.00
CA SER A 229 -4.18 -6.85 6.68
C SER A 229 -5.66 -7.01 6.31
N GLN A 230 -6.59 -6.93 7.27
CA GLN A 230 -8.03 -6.95 6.97
C GLN A 230 -8.55 -5.59 6.48
N TYR A 231 -7.83 -4.49 6.76
CA TYR A 231 -8.34 -3.13 6.58
C TYR A 231 -7.84 -2.40 5.34
N GLN A 232 -6.97 -3.01 4.50
CA GLN A 232 -6.43 -2.34 3.30
C GLN A 232 -7.51 -1.66 2.45
N SER A 233 -8.61 -2.35 2.14
CA SER A 233 -9.71 -1.81 1.34
C SER A 233 -10.39 -0.61 2.01
N TRP A 234 -10.57 -0.66 3.33
CA TRP A 234 -11.14 0.45 4.11
C TRP A 234 -10.18 1.64 4.15
N ILE A 235 -8.91 1.43 4.46
CA ILE A 235 -7.87 2.48 4.49
C ILE A 235 -7.80 3.19 3.13
N ASN A 236 -7.76 2.44 2.02
CA ASN A 236 -7.76 3.00 0.67
C ASN A 236 -9.04 3.75 0.30
N SER A 237 -10.20 3.38 0.89
CA SER A 237 -11.46 4.12 0.69
C SER A 237 -11.51 5.45 1.48
N MET A 238 -10.70 5.58 2.54
CA MET A 238 -10.65 6.76 3.41
C MET A 238 -9.51 7.73 3.04
N ILE A 239 -8.44 7.21 2.43
CA ILE A 239 -7.27 7.96 1.97
C ILE A 239 -7.22 7.91 0.43
N SER A 240 -7.80 8.91 -0.22
CA SER A 240 -7.91 8.97 -1.68
C SER A 240 -6.69 9.55 -2.39
N SER A 241 -5.88 10.38 -1.71
CA SER A 241 -4.62 10.94 -2.24
C SER A 241 -3.44 10.61 -1.31
N ASN A 242 -2.25 10.48 -1.91
CA ASN A 242 -1.02 10.00 -1.26
C ASN A 242 -1.22 8.71 -0.42
N GLN A 243 -1.73 7.65 -1.04
CA GLN A 243 -2.04 6.39 -0.34
C GLN A 243 -0.83 5.80 0.40
N PRO A 244 -1.05 5.17 1.57
CA PRO A 244 0.00 4.48 2.30
C PRO A 244 0.51 3.26 1.50
N GLY A 245 1.79 2.93 1.64
CA GLY A 245 2.37 1.78 0.95
C GLY A 245 1.93 0.46 1.59
N PHE A 246 1.44 -0.50 0.79
CA PHE A 246 1.09 -1.85 1.25
C PHE A 246 2.08 -2.88 0.72
N ILE A 247 2.52 -3.80 1.59
CA ILE A 247 3.41 -4.91 1.24
C ILE A 247 2.81 -6.22 1.76
N THR A 248 2.77 -7.24 0.90
CA THR A 248 2.33 -8.58 1.29
C THR A 248 3.41 -9.28 2.09
N PHE A 249 3.20 -9.47 3.40
CA PHE A 249 4.06 -10.35 4.20
C PHE A 249 3.67 -11.81 3.94
N THR A 250 4.62 -12.63 3.50
CA THR A 250 4.40 -14.07 3.31
C THR A 250 5.16 -14.88 4.35
N SER A 251 4.45 -15.65 5.19
CA SER A 251 5.09 -16.60 6.12
C SER A 251 5.64 -17.83 5.38
N THR A 252 6.72 -18.39 5.89
CA THR A 252 7.38 -19.58 5.34
C THR A 252 7.08 -20.83 6.18
N GLY A 253 7.08 -22.00 5.53
CA GLY A 253 6.82 -23.28 6.20
C GLY A 253 5.33 -23.59 6.37
N THR A 254 5.01 -24.40 7.38
CA THR A 254 3.64 -24.80 7.73
C THR A 254 3.13 -24.01 8.92
N ASP A 255 1.90 -23.49 8.84
CA ASP A 255 1.27 -22.83 9.98
C ASP A 255 0.97 -23.82 11.11
N GLY A 256 1.74 -23.73 12.20
CA GLY A 256 1.56 -24.59 13.37
C GLY A 256 0.21 -24.42 14.06
N ASP A 257 -0.42 -23.25 13.93
CA ASP A 257 -1.74 -22.97 14.55
C ASP A 257 -2.84 -23.89 14.01
N LEU A 258 -2.71 -24.36 12.77
CA LEU A 258 -3.64 -25.32 12.15
C LEU A 258 -3.69 -26.67 12.90
N SER A 259 -2.68 -27.00 13.70
CA SER A 259 -2.68 -28.21 14.55
C SER A 259 -3.37 -28.01 15.91
N VAL A 260 -3.69 -26.77 16.29
CA VAL A 260 -4.20 -26.44 17.62
C VAL A 260 -5.69 -26.76 17.74
N THR A 261 -6.07 -27.40 18.84
CA THR A 261 -7.44 -27.81 19.16
C THR A 261 -7.75 -27.64 20.65
N CYS A 262 -8.92 -27.10 20.96
CA CYS A 262 -9.51 -27.06 22.30
C CYS A 262 -11.04 -27.14 22.20
N ALA A 263 -11.72 -27.32 23.32
CA ALA A 263 -13.18 -27.43 23.35
C ALA A 263 -13.84 -26.16 22.78
N GLY A 264 -14.79 -26.34 21.85
CA GLY A 264 -15.50 -25.25 21.19
C GLY A 264 -14.89 -24.77 19.87
N LEU A 265 -13.60 -25.01 19.61
CA LEU A 265 -13.02 -24.66 18.30
C LEU A 265 -13.60 -25.55 17.19
N PRO A 266 -13.92 -24.98 16.00
CA PRO A 266 -14.21 -25.80 14.83
C PRO A 266 -12.96 -26.62 14.45
N PRO A 267 -13.13 -27.80 13.82
CA PRO A 267 -12.01 -28.59 13.32
C PRO A 267 -11.13 -27.72 12.40
N PRO A 268 -9.81 -27.97 12.35
CA PRO A 268 -8.94 -27.32 11.37
C PRO A 268 -9.52 -27.48 9.96
N PRO A 269 -9.40 -26.47 9.06
CA PRO A 269 -9.87 -26.59 7.69
C PRO A 269 -9.29 -27.82 6.99
N THR A 270 -10.07 -28.91 6.92
CA THR A 270 -9.64 -30.18 6.33
C THR A 270 -9.45 -30.00 4.85
N THR A 271 -8.20 -30.16 4.41
CA THR A 271 -7.69 -29.63 3.13
C THR A 271 -7.92 -28.12 3.02
N ALA A 272 -6.83 -27.34 3.15
CA ALA A 272 -6.73 -26.17 2.31
C ALA A 272 -6.96 -26.66 0.86
N PRO A 273 -7.93 -26.11 0.10
CA PRO A 273 -7.82 -26.22 -1.33
C PRO A 273 -6.44 -25.65 -1.67
N GLN A 274 -5.68 -26.34 -2.52
CA GLN A 274 -4.80 -25.59 -3.40
C GLN A 274 -5.70 -24.77 -4.33
N ARG A 275 -6.28 -23.69 -3.79
CA ARG A 275 -6.30 -22.45 -4.54
C ARG A 275 -4.84 -22.28 -4.93
N LYS A 276 -4.56 -22.39 -6.22
CA LYS A 276 -3.47 -21.60 -6.77
C LYS A 276 -3.79 -20.19 -6.34
N PHE A 277 -3.17 -19.75 -5.26
CA PHE A 277 -3.03 -18.34 -4.98
C PHE A 277 -2.15 -17.84 -6.12
N LEU A 278 -2.81 -17.51 -7.24
CA LEU A 278 -2.40 -16.34 -7.99
C LEU A 278 -2.23 -15.26 -6.93
N PRO A 279 -1.00 -14.76 -6.70
CA PRO A 279 -0.83 -13.74 -5.71
C PRO A 279 -1.73 -12.58 -6.14
N CYS A 280 -2.68 -12.20 -5.28
CA CYS A 280 -3.14 -10.83 -5.26
C CYS A 280 -1.98 -9.99 -4.75
N SER A 281 -0.94 -9.84 -5.59
CA SER A 281 0.03 -8.77 -5.45
C SER A 281 -0.81 -7.49 -5.40
N PRO A 282 -0.67 -6.64 -4.36
CA PRO A 282 -1.23 -5.31 -4.42
C PRO A 282 -0.64 -4.68 -5.68
N VAL A 283 -1.51 -4.40 -6.64
CA VAL A 283 -1.10 -3.83 -7.92
C VAL A 283 -0.73 -2.38 -7.62
N VAL A 284 0.55 -2.16 -7.30
CA VAL A 284 1.16 -0.84 -7.19
C VAL A 284 1.16 -0.25 -8.60
N CYS A 285 0.05 0.39 -8.95
CA CYS A 285 -0.13 1.02 -10.23
C CYS A 285 0.24 2.50 -10.16
N GLY A 286 0.66 3.08 -11.29
CA GLY A 286 0.91 4.51 -11.41
C GLY A 286 2.17 5.04 -10.70
N GLN A 287 3.03 4.19 -10.13
CA GLN A 287 4.35 4.62 -9.68
C GLN A 287 5.31 4.75 -10.87
N ALA A 288 5.70 5.99 -11.17
CA ALA A 288 6.83 6.30 -12.03
C ALA A 288 7.86 7.11 -11.23
N PRO A 289 9.18 6.94 -11.44
CA PRO A 289 10.19 7.74 -10.78
C PRO A 289 9.96 9.25 -11.02
N MET A 290 9.94 10.05 -9.95
CA MET A 290 9.91 11.52 -10.08
C MET A 290 11.25 12.01 -10.64
N ASN A 291 11.32 12.14 -11.96
CA ASN A 291 12.45 12.73 -12.66
C ASN A 291 12.22 14.23 -12.88
N THR A 292 13.29 15.04 -12.78
CA THR A 292 13.32 16.42 -13.32
C THR A 292 13.27 16.37 -14.84
N ARG A 293 12.05 16.34 -15.40
CA ARG A 293 11.80 16.09 -16.83
C ARG A 293 12.36 17.23 -17.70
N ILE A 294 12.94 16.85 -18.83
CA ILE A 294 13.37 17.76 -19.90
C ILE A 294 12.15 17.98 -20.83
N LEU A 295 11.90 19.23 -21.21
CA LEU A 295 10.77 19.60 -22.07
C LEU A 295 10.98 19.09 -23.50
N GLY A 296 10.25 18.01 -23.87
CA GLY A 296 10.12 17.52 -25.25
C GLY A 296 11.34 16.79 -25.80
N GLY A 297 11.45 15.48 -25.54
CA GLY A 297 12.52 14.66 -26.11
C GLY A 297 12.43 13.18 -25.75
N ASN A 298 13.52 12.46 -26.05
CA ASN A 298 13.67 11.03 -25.79
C ASN A 298 13.42 10.70 -24.30
N SER A 299 12.54 9.74 -24.05
CA SER A 299 12.31 9.17 -22.74
C SER A 299 13.48 8.26 -22.29
N THR A 300 13.49 7.86 -21.02
CA THR A 300 14.44 6.90 -20.44
C THR A 300 13.72 5.63 -19.99
N ALA A 301 14.45 4.51 -19.91
CA ALA A 301 13.89 3.24 -19.48
C ALA A 301 13.28 3.36 -18.06
N GLY A 302 12.02 2.94 -17.91
CA GLY A 302 11.30 3.00 -16.63
C GLY A 302 10.63 4.35 -16.31
N MET A 303 10.75 5.35 -17.18
CA MET A 303 10.00 6.62 -17.04
C MET A 303 8.48 6.44 -17.27
N TRP A 304 8.11 5.49 -18.14
CA TRP A 304 6.73 5.14 -18.47
C TRP A 304 6.52 3.62 -18.35
N PRO A 305 6.51 3.04 -17.13
CA PRO A 305 6.59 1.59 -16.92
C PRO A 305 5.33 0.82 -17.36
N TRP A 306 4.26 1.51 -17.73
CA TRP A 306 3.03 0.94 -18.28
C TRP A 306 2.99 0.89 -19.82
N MET A 307 4.00 1.40 -20.52
CA MET A 307 3.98 1.38 -21.98
C MET A 307 4.16 -0.02 -22.56
N VAL A 308 3.27 -0.37 -23.48
CA VAL A 308 3.26 -1.64 -24.20
C VAL A 308 3.38 -1.38 -25.69
N SER A 309 4.32 -2.05 -26.34
CA SER A 309 4.43 -2.12 -27.79
C SER A 309 3.60 -3.31 -28.27
N LEU A 310 2.46 -3.05 -28.90
CA LEU A 310 1.62 -4.07 -29.51
C LEU A 310 2.10 -4.34 -30.92
N GLN A 311 2.48 -5.59 -31.18
CA GLN A 311 3.15 -6.01 -32.40
C GLN A 311 2.36 -7.08 -33.14
N ARG A 312 2.50 -7.08 -34.46
CA ARG A 312 2.08 -8.18 -35.35
C ARG A 312 3.28 -8.63 -36.16
N SER A 313 3.53 -9.94 -36.24
CA SER A 313 4.71 -10.50 -36.93
C SER A 313 6.04 -9.85 -36.50
N GLY A 314 6.19 -9.52 -35.22
CA GLY A 314 7.38 -8.85 -34.66
C GLY A 314 7.56 -7.37 -35.04
N SER A 315 6.59 -6.75 -35.69
CA SER A 315 6.61 -5.32 -36.05
C SER A 315 5.63 -4.53 -35.18
N HIS A 316 6.04 -3.36 -34.68
CA HIS A 316 5.16 -2.46 -33.93
C HIS A 316 3.98 -1.99 -34.80
N VAL A 317 2.77 -2.07 -34.24
CA VAL A 317 1.53 -1.60 -34.89
C VAL A 317 0.86 -0.51 -34.07
N CYS A 318 0.79 -0.69 -32.75
CA CYS A 318 0.13 0.28 -31.85
C CYS A 318 0.79 0.36 -30.48
N GLY A 319 0.63 1.52 -29.84
CA GLY A 319 0.81 1.65 -28.40
C GLY A 319 -0.33 0.98 -27.63
N GLY A 320 0.01 0.45 -26.47
CA GLY A 320 -0.95 0.01 -25.45
C GLY A 320 -0.46 0.41 -24.06
N THR A 321 -1.35 0.31 -23.10
CA THR A 321 -1.11 0.66 -21.70
C THR A 321 -1.39 -0.55 -20.82
N LEU A 322 -0.44 -1.00 -20.03
CA LEU A 322 -0.67 -2.02 -19.00
C LEU A 322 -1.56 -1.40 -17.90
N VAL A 323 -2.70 -2.01 -17.62
CA VAL A 323 -3.74 -1.45 -16.71
C VAL A 323 -4.13 -2.40 -15.58
N ALA A 324 -3.81 -3.68 -15.74
CA ALA A 324 -3.67 -4.65 -14.66
C ALA A 324 -2.49 -5.58 -15.00
N VAL A 325 -2.13 -6.49 -14.10
CA VAL A 325 -1.00 -7.43 -14.32
C VAL A 325 -1.14 -8.31 -15.57
N ASP A 326 -2.35 -8.53 -16.07
CA ASP A 326 -2.67 -9.37 -17.23
C ASP A 326 -3.53 -8.67 -18.28
N TYR A 327 -3.76 -7.35 -18.16
CA TYR A 327 -4.59 -6.58 -19.08
C TYR A 327 -3.90 -5.35 -19.67
N VAL A 328 -4.00 -5.23 -20.99
CA VAL A 328 -3.52 -4.07 -21.76
C VAL A 328 -4.70 -3.36 -22.43
N LEU A 329 -4.76 -2.04 -22.28
CA LEU A 329 -5.71 -1.17 -22.95
C LEU A 329 -5.08 -0.60 -24.24
N SER A 330 -5.85 -0.49 -25.32
CA SER A 330 -5.41 0.16 -26.57
C SER A 330 -6.60 0.70 -27.38
N ASP A 331 -6.33 1.32 -28.52
CA ASP A 331 -7.30 1.86 -29.47
C ASP A 331 -7.95 0.73 -30.28
N ALA A 332 -9.28 0.73 -30.44
CA ALA A 332 -9.97 -0.36 -31.13
C ALA A 332 -9.63 -0.43 -32.63
N ASN A 333 -9.26 0.70 -33.28
CA ASN A 333 -8.91 0.71 -34.70
C ASN A 333 -7.64 -0.09 -35.01
N CYS A 334 -6.75 -0.28 -34.03
CA CYS A 334 -5.57 -1.15 -34.17
C CYS A 334 -5.94 -2.57 -34.63
N PHE A 335 -7.10 -3.07 -34.20
CA PHE A 335 -7.58 -4.43 -34.41
C PHE A 335 -8.52 -4.57 -35.61
N SER A 336 -8.81 -3.47 -36.31
CA SER A 336 -9.64 -3.47 -37.54
C SER A 336 -9.12 -4.41 -38.63
N SER A 337 -7.80 -4.60 -38.69
CA SER A 337 -7.12 -5.46 -39.69
C SER A 337 -6.87 -6.91 -39.23
N SER A 338 -7.03 -7.19 -37.92
CA SER A 338 -7.18 -8.53 -37.35
C SER A 338 -7.48 -8.44 -35.86
N SER A 339 -8.60 -9.02 -35.44
CA SER A 339 -8.98 -9.20 -34.03
C SER A 339 -8.57 -10.57 -33.48
N ARG A 340 -7.84 -11.40 -34.24
CA ARG A 340 -7.45 -12.75 -33.82
C ARG A 340 -6.28 -12.68 -32.82
N PRO A 341 -6.42 -13.14 -31.56
CA PRO A 341 -5.39 -12.95 -30.52
C PRO A 341 -4.01 -13.50 -30.88
N SER A 342 -3.94 -14.63 -31.60
CA SER A 342 -2.70 -15.26 -32.04
C SER A 342 -1.85 -14.43 -33.01
N ASP A 343 -2.42 -13.37 -33.60
CA ASP A 343 -1.69 -12.47 -34.51
C ASP A 343 -0.88 -11.40 -33.74
N TRP A 344 -1.09 -11.28 -32.43
CA TRP A 344 -0.64 -10.17 -31.60
C TRP A 344 0.25 -10.62 -30.45
N THR A 345 1.31 -9.84 -30.23
CA THR A 345 2.21 -9.94 -29.07
C THR A 345 2.34 -8.59 -28.39
N ALA A 346 2.33 -8.59 -27.07
CA ALA A 346 2.53 -7.41 -26.22
C ALA A 346 3.97 -7.40 -25.70
N VAL A 347 4.73 -6.35 -25.99
CA VAL A 347 6.10 -6.17 -25.49
C VAL A 347 6.15 -5.03 -24.47
N LEU A 348 6.43 -5.37 -23.22
CA LEU A 348 6.46 -4.47 -22.06
C LEU A 348 7.91 -4.12 -21.69
N GLY A 349 8.14 -3.05 -20.93
CA GLY A 349 9.49 -2.63 -20.51
C GLY A 349 10.38 -2.13 -21.66
N ARG A 350 9.77 -1.90 -22.83
CA ARG A 350 10.45 -1.49 -24.05
C ARG A 350 10.77 0.00 -24.00
N LEU A 351 12.02 0.37 -24.31
CA LEU A 351 12.41 1.76 -24.53
C LEU A 351 12.47 2.09 -26.02
N LYS A 352 13.05 1.21 -26.83
CA LYS A 352 13.29 1.44 -28.26
C LYS A 352 12.30 0.66 -29.12
N GLN A 353 11.76 1.27 -30.17
CA GLN A 353 10.77 0.63 -31.04
C GLN A 353 11.35 -0.60 -31.73
N ASN A 354 12.60 -0.51 -32.19
CA ASN A 354 13.36 -1.59 -32.86
C ASN A 354 14.52 -2.05 -31.95
N GLY A 355 14.95 -3.31 -32.10
CA GLY A 355 15.99 -3.93 -31.25
C GLY A 355 15.45 -4.66 -30.01
N SER A 356 16.26 -4.74 -28.96
CA SER A 356 15.93 -5.35 -27.66
C SER A 356 16.68 -4.65 -26.53
N ASN A 357 16.02 -4.40 -25.41
CA ASN A 357 16.66 -3.91 -24.17
C ASN A 357 16.45 -4.91 -23.01
N PRO A 358 17.31 -4.89 -21.97
CA PRO A 358 17.37 -5.96 -20.96
C PRO A 358 16.17 -6.02 -20.00
N PHE A 359 15.25 -5.05 -20.07
CA PHE A 359 14.06 -4.97 -19.21
C PHE A 359 12.78 -5.43 -19.92
N GLU A 360 12.89 -5.93 -21.15
CA GLU A 360 11.73 -6.29 -21.96
C GLU A 360 11.14 -7.66 -21.62
N VAL A 361 9.81 -7.71 -21.59
CA VAL A 361 9.05 -8.96 -21.49
C VAL A 361 8.07 -9.01 -22.66
N THR A 362 8.16 -10.06 -23.47
CA THR A 362 7.24 -10.32 -24.59
C THR A 362 6.21 -11.37 -24.19
N LEU A 363 4.94 -11.04 -24.33
CA LEU A 363 3.80 -11.88 -23.94
C LEU A 363 2.85 -12.09 -25.11
N ASN A 364 2.32 -13.31 -25.23
CA ASN A 364 1.26 -13.63 -26.19
C ASN A 364 -0.06 -13.01 -25.74
N VAL A 365 -0.90 -12.61 -26.70
CA VAL A 365 -2.28 -12.20 -26.42
C VAL A 365 -3.21 -13.41 -26.53
N THR A 366 -4.07 -13.63 -25.53
CA THR A 366 -5.02 -14.76 -25.50
C THR A 366 -6.44 -14.36 -25.83
N ASN A 367 -6.83 -13.11 -25.57
CA ASN A 367 -8.14 -12.57 -25.91
C ASN A 367 -8.03 -11.08 -26.27
N ILE A 368 -8.91 -10.61 -27.16
CA ILE A 368 -9.04 -9.21 -27.57
C ILE A 368 -10.53 -8.87 -27.54
N THR A 369 -10.94 -8.06 -26.55
CA THR A 369 -12.31 -7.58 -26.40
C THR A 369 -12.39 -6.16 -26.93
N LEU A 370 -13.16 -5.95 -28.00
CA LEU A 370 -13.47 -4.62 -28.52
C LEU A 370 -14.72 -4.09 -27.82
N SER A 371 -14.72 -2.81 -27.47
CA SER A 371 -15.90 -2.16 -26.87
C SER A 371 -17.08 -2.15 -27.85
N ASN A 372 -18.26 -2.52 -27.37
CA ASN A 372 -19.52 -2.58 -28.15
C ASN A 372 -20.37 -1.32 -28.00
N LEU A 373 -19.83 -0.28 -27.37
CA LEU A 373 -20.58 0.90 -26.92
C LEU A 373 -20.49 2.00 -27.98
N THR A 374 -21.62 2.61 -28.34
CA THR A 374 -21.69 3.55 -29.48
C THR A 374 -20.80 4.79 -29.26
N GLY A 375 -19.75 4.90 -30.07
CA GLY A 375 -18.71 5.92 -29.94
C GLY A 375 -17.39 5.37 -29.39
N SER A 376 -17.42 4.25 -28.66
CA SER A 376 -16.25 3.70 -27.97
C SER A 376 -15.19 3.20 -28.94
N ASN A 377 -13.96 3.66 -28.73
CA ASN A 377 -12.82 3.27 -29.54
C ASN A 377 -11.74 2.58 -28.69
N VAL A 378 -12.17 1.63 -27.85
CA VAL A 378 -11.34 0.96 -26.84
C VAL A 378 -11.28 -0.53 -27.09
N ALA A 379 -10.07 -1.09 -27.02
CA ALA A 379 -9.79 -2.51 -26.99
C ALA A 379 -9.11 -2.90 -25.68
N LEU A 380 -9.50 -4.05 -25.13
CA LEU A 380 -8.91 -4.66 -23.94
C LEU A 380 -8.31 -6.01 -24.33
N LEU A 381 -7.01 -6.18 -24.11
CA LEU A 381 -6.25 -7.37 -24.46
C LEU A 381 -5.89 -8.13 -23.17
N HIS A 382 -6.14 -9.45 -23.17
CA HIS A 382 -5.75 -10.33 -22.06
C HIS A 382 -4.44 -11.06 -22.41
N LEU A 383 -3.45 -10.94 -21.54
CA LEU A 383 -2.11 -11.51 -21.71
C LEU A 383 -2.09 -13.01 -21.36
N GLY A 384 -1.22 -13.79 -22.01
CA GLY A 384 -1.11 -15.23 -21.77
C GLY A 384 -0.44 -15.63 -20.46
N SER A 385 0.22 -14.69 -19.80
CA SER A 385 0.78 -14.81 -18.45
C SER A 385 1.02 -13.43 -17.86
N GLN A 386 1.10 -13.35 -16.53
CA GLN A 386 1.45 -12.10 -15.84
C GLN A 386 2.97 -11.85 -15.92
N PRO A 387 3.44 -10.65 -16.28
CA PRO A 387 4.85 -10.28 -16.23
C PRO A 387 5.28 -10.01 -14.79
N THR A 388 6.56 -10.22 -14.49
CA THR A 388 7.14 -9.80 -13.21
C THR A 388 7.20 -8.27 -13.15
N LEU A 389 6.57 -7.67 -12.14
CA LEU A 389 6.59 -6.23 -11.94
C LEU A 389 8.00 -5.75 -11.56
N SER A 390 8.38 -4.57 -12.05
CA SER A 390 9.70 -3.96 -11.84
C SER A 390 9.63 -2.44 -11.99
N ASN A 391 10.74 -1.72 -11.90
CA ASN A 391 10.78 -0.27 -12.22
C ASN A 391 10.52 0.03 -13.72
N TYR A 392 10.42 -1.00 -14.56
CA TYR A 392 10.25 -0.90 -16.01
C TYR A 392 8.90 -1.45 -16.51
N ILE A 393 8.23 -2.27 -15.67
CA ILE A 393 6.96 -2.91 -15.97
C ILE A 393 6.06 -2.75 -14.74
N GLN A 394 5.12 -1.81 -14.80
CA GLN A 394 4.08 -1.59 -13.81
C GLN A 394 2.82 -1.14 -14.53
N PRO A 395 1.63 -1.62 -14.16
CA PRO A 395 0.40 -1.05 -14.71
C PRO A 395 0.24 0.42 -14.29
N ILE A 396 -0.39 1.23 -15.13
CA ILE A 396 -1.00 2.48 -14.68
C ILE A 396 -2.36 2.17 -14.06
N CYS A 397 -2.88 3.07 -13.26
CA CYS A 397 -4.31 3.07 -12.93
C CYS A 397 -5.08 4.06 -13.86
N LEU A 398 -6.35 3.76 -14.18
CA LEU A 398 -7.19 4.25 -15.30
C LEU A 398 -8.01 5.58 -15.07
N ASP A 399 -9.11 5.87 -15.82
CA ASP A 399 -10.18 6.93 -15.74
C ASP A 399 -11.39 6.77 -14.76
N ASN A 400 -11.53 7.46 -13.61
CA ASN A 400 -12.67 7.32 -12.67
C ASN A 400 -14.00 7.93 -13.08
N GLY A 401 -14.02 8.76 -14.11
CA GLY A 401 -15.07 9.76 -14.24
C GLY A 401 -14.85 10.95 -13.30
N GLN A 402 -13.59 11.30 -13.01
CA GLN A 402 -13.30 12.63 -12.46
C GLN A 402 -13.00 13.58 -13.62
N THR A 403 -13.39 14.84 -13.48
CA THR A 403 -13.28 15.82 -14.58
C THR A 403 -12.01 16.64 -14.48
N PHE A 404 -11.18 16.59 -15.52
CA PHE A 404 -10.01 17.45 -15.66
C PHE A 404 -10.42 18.84 -16.14
N THR A 405 -9.99 19.89 -15.44
CA THR A 405 -10.29 21.27 -15.82
C THR A 405 -9.47 21.69 -17.04
N VAL A 406 -10.04 22.56 -17.88
CA VAL A 406 -9.29 23.22 -18.97
C VAL A 406 -8.07 23.94 -18.38
N GLY A 407 -6.90 23.72 -18.97
CA GLY A 407 -5.60 24.15 -18.46
C GLY A 407 -4.84 23.08 -17.65
N SER A 408 -5.48 21.97 -17.26
CA SER A 408 -4.79 20.85 -16.58
C SER A 408 -3.63 20.33 -17.43
N THR A 409 -2.44 20.21 -16.84
CA THR A 409 -1.26 19.69 -17.54
C THR A 409 -1.32 18.17 -17.65
N CYS A 410 -1.06 17.64 -18.84
CA CYS A 410 -1.01 16.20 -19.10
C CYS A 410 0.13 15.87 -20.08
N TRP A 411 0.35 14.58 -20.32
CA TRP A 411 1.44 14.09 -21.15
C TRP A 411 0.95 12.96 -22.05
N ALA A 412 1.47 12.91 -23.26
CA ALA A 412 1.36 11.77 -24.17
C ALA A 412 2.74 11.14 -24.35
N ALA A 413 2.80 9.80 -24.37
CA ALA A 413 4.02 9.05 -24.62
C ALA A 413 3.76 7.96 -25.66
N GLY A 414 4.75 7.67 -26.52
CA GLY A 414 4.60 6.71 -27.61
C GLY A 414 5.83 6.60 -28.51
N TRP A 415 5.81 5.61 -29.39
CA TRP A 415 6.72 5.50 -30.53
C TRP A 415 6.00 6.05 -31.77
N SER A 416 6.74 6.52 -32.78
CA SER A 416 6.08 6.91 -34.05
C SER A 416 5.63 5.66 -34.82
N SER A 417 4.86 5.85 -35.89
CA SER A 417 4.49 4.76 -36.79
C SER A 417 5.64 4.31 -37.73
N GLY A 418 6.82 4.92 -37.62
CA GLY A 418 8.11 4.45 -38.14
C GLY A 418 8.07 3.82 -39.53
N ARG A 419 8.21 4.63 -40.60
CA ARG A 419 8.60 4.08 -41.91
C ARG A 419 9.97 3.42 -41.74
N GLY A 420 9.97 2.09 -41.64
CA GLY A 420 11.06 1.34 -41.02
C GLY A 420 12.46 1.66 -41.53
N GLY A 421 13.41 1.80 -40.60
CA GLY A 421 14.82 1.98 -40.94
C GLY A 421 15.69 2.56 -39.81
N VAL A 422 15.11 3.30 -38.86
CA VAL A 422 15.85 3.95 -37.76
C VAL A 422 15.39 3.41 -36.41
N GLU A 423 16.29 3.41 -35.43
CA GLU A 423 16.03 2.97 -34.06
C GLU A 423 15.37 4.10 -33.26
N GLU A 424 14.03 4.10 -33.17
CA GLU A 424 13.29 5.15 -32.48
C GLU A 424 13.15 4.89 -30.97
N VAL A 425 13.56 5.86 -30.15
CA VAL A 425 13.35 5.84 -28.70
C VAL A 425 11.92 6.31 -28.38
N LEU A 426 11.31 5.75 -27.33
CA LEU A 426 10.02 6.22 -26.78
C LEU A 426 10.08 7.74 -26.57
N GLN A 427 9.13 8.47 -27.12
CA GLN A 427 9.01 9.92 -26.96
C GLN A 427 8.00 10.24 -25.87
N GLU A 428 8.18 11.37 -25.19
CA GLU A 428 7.14 12.01 -24.38
C GLU A 428 6.90 13.47 -24.82
N THR A 429 5.67 13.95 -24.69
CA THR A 429 5.33 15.35 -24.95
C THR A 429 4.30 15.83 -23.94
N GLN A 430 4.57 16.99 -23.34
CA GLN A 430 3.63 17.68 -22.47
C GLN A 430 2.58 18.42 -23.30
N THR A 431 1.33 18.39 -22.85
CA THR A 431 0.23 19.18 -23.40
C THR A 431 -0.71 19.62 -22.25
N THR A 432 -1.78 20.32 -22.58
CA THR A 432 -2.80 20.78 -21.62
C THR A 432 -4.19 20.35 -22.07
N VAL A 433 -5.09 20.11 -21.12
CA VAL A 433 -6.51 19.89 -21.40
C VAL A 433 -7.12 21.17 -21.95
N VAL A 434 -7.86 21.07 -23.05
CA VAL A 434 -8.55 22.19 -23.71
C VAL A 434 -10.04 21.90 -23.85
N ASP A 435 -10.83 22.94 -24.10
CA ASP A 435 -12.25 22.79 -24.41
C ASP A 435 -12.42 22.00 -25.73
N CYS A 436 -13.33 21.01 -25.71
CA CYS A 436 -13.72 20.25 -26.89
C CYS A 436 -14.68 21.02 -27.83
N GLY A 437 -15.21 22.16 -27.39
CA GLY A 437 -16.13 23.00 -28.15
C GLY A 437 -17.42 22.27 -28.50
N ASN A 438 -17.84 22.33 -29.77
CA ASN A 438 -19.09 21.71 -30.23
C ASN A 438 -19.09 20.17 -30.24
N LEU A 439 -18.00 19.51 -29.82
CA LEU A 439 -17.95 18.05 -29.62
C LEU A 439 -18.56 17.68 -28.25
N THR A 440 -19.82 18.06 -28.04
CA THR A 440 -20.53 17.96 -26.76
C THR A 440 -20.97 16.52 -26.43
N THR A 441 -20.02 15.66 -26.08
CA THR A 441 -20.29 14.40 -25.37
C THR A 441 -19.45 14.33 -24.10
N SER A 442 -20.04 13.90 -23.00
CA SER A 442 -19.46 13.91 -21.63
C SER A 442 -18.39 12.83 -21.41
N SER A 443 -17.42 12.74 -22.31
CA SER A 443 -16.55 11.55 -22.43
C SER A 443 -15.25 11.74 -23.19
N SER A 444 -15.14 12.81 -23.97
CA SER A 444 -13.92 13.15 -24.69
C SER A 444 -13.12 14.11 -23.84
N ILE A 445 -11.83 13.81 -23.68
CA ILE A 445 -10.85 14.76 -23.15
C ILE A 445 -10.09 15.30 -24.35
N CYS A 446 -10.21 16.60 -24.60
CA CYS A 446 -9.46 17.27 -25.65
C CYS A 446 -8.18 17.86 -25.06
N THR A 447 -7.10 17.83 -25.84
CA THR A 447 -5.80 18.39 -25.45
C THR A 447 -5.31 19.40 -26.49
N GLY A 448 -4.41 20.28 -26.09
CA GLY A 448 -3.68 21.14 -27.01
C GLY A 448 -2.92 20.30 -28.04
N SER A 449 -2.81 20.80 -29.27
CA SER A 449 -2.11 20.08 -30.35
C SER A 449 -0.65 19.85 -29.99
N PHE A 450 -0.22 18.59 -29.96
CA PHE A 450 1.18 18.19 -29.81
C PHE A 450 1.61 17.30 -30.98
N THR A 451 2.91 17.27 -31.24
CA THR A 451 3.54 16.39 -32.23
C THR A 451 4.51 15.46 -31.54
N LEU A 452 4.04 14.24 -31.25
CA LEU A 452 4.93 13.08 -31.34
C LEU A 452 5.23 12.91 -32.84
N ASP A 453 6.49 12.70 -33.21
CA ASP A 453 6.91 12.85 -34.61
C ASP A 453 6.03 12.04 -35.58
N GLN A 454 5.35 12.77 -36.48
CA GLN A 454 4.38 12.30 -37.48
C GLN A 454 2.98 11.84 -36.98
N VAL A 455 2.20 12.80 -36.49
CA VAL A 455 0.85 13.04 -37.08
C VAL A 455 0.84 14.46 -37.69
N ASN A 456 0.35 14.58 -38.93
CA ASN A 456 0.36 15.85 -39.68
C ASN A 456 -0.42 16.97 -38.99
N LYS A 457 -0.09 18.23 -39.34
CA LYS A 457 -0.71 19.48 -38.84
C LYS A 457 -2.24 19.54 -39.05
N HIS A 458 -2.97 18.90 -38.15
CA HIS A 458 -4.38 19.13 -37.89
C HIS A 458 -4.58 19.33 -36.39
N ILE A 459 -5.71 19.92 -36.01
CA ILE A 459 -6.20 19.84 -34.63
C ILE A 459 -6.35 18.33 -34.36
N ILE A 460 -5.51 17.78 -33.49
CA ILE A 460 -5.63 16.38 -33.08
C ILE A 460 -6.81 16.30 -32.12
N THR A 461 -8.01 16.18 -32.70
CA THR A 461 -9.18 15.72 -31.98
C THR A 461 -8.94 14.26 -31.59
N ILE A 462 -8.32 14.05 -30.42
CA ILE A 462 -8.26 12.73 -29.79
C ILE A 462 -9.72 12.33 -29.55
N THR A 463 -10.23 11.51 -30.47
CA THR A 463 -11.63 11.10 -30.46
C THR A 463 -11.79 9.92 -29.52
N LEU A 464 -11.46 10.15 -28.25
CA LEU A 464 -11.89 9.33 -27.11
C LEU A 464 -13.40 9.54 -26.94
N LYS A 465 -14.19 8.99 -27.86
CA LYS A 465 -15.64 8.94 -27.71
C LYS A 465 -15.99 7.80 -26.74
N LEU A 466 -16.93 8.08 -25.84
CA LEU A 466 -17.57 7.19 -24.85
C LEU A 466 -17.29 5.69 -25.00
N LEU A 467 -16.58 5.05 -24.06
CA LEU A 467 -17.24 4.68 -22.79
C LEU A 467 -16.24 4.18 -21.72
N ILE A 468 -15.40 5.08 -21.21
CA ILE A 468 -15.01 4.98 -19.80
C ILE A 468 -16.21 5.50 -19.01
N LEU A 469 -17.17 4.61 -18.74
CA LEU A 469 -18.27 4.84 -17.80
C LEU A 469 -18.38 3.71 -16.76
N TYR A 470 -17.38 2.83 -16.74
CA TYR A 470 -17.05 1.90 -15.67
C TYR A 470 -15.51 1.78 -15.65
N ILE A 471 -14.91 1.87 -14.45
CA ILE A 471 -13.47 1.69 -14.11
C ILE A 471 -12.59 2.94 -14.41
N ILE A 472 -12.51 3.91 -13.49
CA ILE A 472 -11.63 4.09 -12.27
C ILE A 472 -10.24 4.76 -12.50
N LEU A 473 -9.91 5.82 -11.69
CA LEU A 473 -8.77 6.83 -11.51
C LEU A 473 -8.71 8.27 -12.12
N LEU A 474 -8.29 9.25 -11.32
CA LEU A 474 -7.73 10.58 -11.71
C LEU A 474 -6.28 10.57 -11.20
N ILE A 475 -5.35 11.32 -11.81
CA ILE A 475 -4.11 11.72 -11.12
C ILE A 475 -3.98 13.25 -11.08
N LEU A 476 -3.59 13.74 -9.89
CA LEU A 476 -3.26 15.13 -9.50
C LEU A 476 -4.40 15.94 -8.85
N TYR A 477 -4.64 15.67 -7.57
CA TYR A 477 -4.16 16.55 -6.49
C TYR A 477 -3.78 15.75 -5.24
#